data_AF-A0A9E0TRD5-F1
#
_entry.id   AF-A0A9E0TRD5-F1
#
_cell.length_a   1.000
_cell.length_b   1.000
_cell.length_c   1.000
_cell.angle_alpha   90.00
_cell.angle_beta   90.00
_cell.angle_gamma   90.00
#
_symmetry.space_group_name_H-M   'P 1'
#
loop_
_entity.id
_entity.type
_entity.pdbx_description
1 polymer ?
#
loop_
_entity_poly.entity_id
_entity_poly.type
_entity_poly.pdbx_seq_one_letter_code
_entity_poly.pdbx_strand_id
1 'polypeptide(L)'
;MNLKQVIGVLLFIAGVFLIGLSNYIKTQVAQGNEQIFGAQQKVDQANGLFGRNPITNVIGQGITSGAQKKIDQGKADISYYTVVANRCQVGGIVLVILGAGIVYLCRKKTASKKK
;
A
#
# COMPACT_ATOMS: atom_id res chain seq x y z
N MET A 1 14.96 29.33 -16.42
CA MET A 1 15.40 28.06 -15.80
C MET A 1 16.13 27.23 -16.83
N ASN A 2 17.28 26.64 -16.48
CA ASN A 2 17.97 25.72 -17.40
C ASN A 2 17.17 24.40 -17.52
N LEU A 3 17.18 23.74 -18.68
CA LEU A 3 16.44 22.49 -18.93
C LEU A 3 16.67 21.42 -17.84
N LYS A 4 17.90 21.35 -17.31
CA LYS A 4 18.30 20.44 -16.21
C LYS A 4 17.60 20.74 -14.88
N GLN A 5 17.30 22.01 -14.59
CA GLN A 5 16.52 22.39 -13.41
C GLN A 5 15.03 22.05 -13.60
N VAL A 6 14.48 22.20 -14.80
CA VAL A 6 13.10 21.82 -15.11
C VAL A 6 12.91 20.31 -14.91
N ILE A 7 13.82 19.50 -15.45
CA ILE A 7 13.82 18.04 -15.28
C ILE A 7 13.94 17.65 -13.80
N GLY A 8 14.83 18.32 -13.04
CA GLY A 8 14.99 18.05 -11.61
C GLY A 8 13.74 18.38 -10.78
N VAL A 9 13.04 19.49 -11.10
CA VAL A 9 11.78 19.86 -10.44
C VAL A 9 10.66 18.88 -10.80
N LEU A 10 10.56 18.45 -12.07
CA LEU A 10 9.58 17.45 -12.49
C LEU A 10 9.79 16.10 -11.77
N LEU A 11 11.04 15.63 -11.68
CA LEU A 11 11.39 14.41 -10.93
C LEU A 11 11.02 14.53 -9.44
N PHE A 12 11.28 15.69 -8.84
CA PHE A 12 10.94 15.94 -7.45
C PHE A 12 9.41 15.90 -7.22
N ILE A 13 8.63 16.57 -8.07
CA ILE A 13 7.16 16.56 -8.00
C ILE A 13 6.62 15.14 -8.20
N ALA A 14 7.12 14.40 -9.19
CA ALA A 14 6.73 13.02 -9.43
C ALA A 14 7.04 12.11 -8.23
N GLY A 15 8.21 12.29 -7.59
CA GLY A 15 8.58 11.56 -6.39
C GLY A 15 7.65 11.84 -5.21
N VAL A 16 7.30 13.11 -4.96
CA VAL A 16 6.34 13.49 -3.90
C VAL A 16 4.96 12.89 -4.18
N PHE A 17 4.51 12.93 -5.43
CA PHE A 17 3.22 12.34 -5.83
C PHE A 17 3.18 10.82 -5.59
N LEU A 18 4.27 10.11 -5.93
CA LEU A 18 4.43 8.67 -5.67
C LEU A 18 4.37 8.31 -4.19
N ILE A 19 4.98 9.12 -3.32
CA ILE A 19 4.91 8.92 -1.86
C ILE A 19 3.47 9.13 -1.36
N GLY A 20 2.77 10.15 -1.87
CA GLY A 20 1.36 10.39 -1.55
C GLY A 20 0.45 9.22 -1.95
N LEU A 21 0.60 8.71 -3.17
CA LEU A 21 -0.12 7.54 -3.66
C LEU A 21 0.18 6.28 -2.84
N SER A 22 1.44 6.08 -2.45
CA SER A 22 1.81 4.95 -1.58
C SER A 22 1.08 5.00 -0.24
N ASN A 23 1.03 6.17 0.40
CA ASN A 23 0.31 6.34 1.67
C ASN A 23 -1.19 6.08 1.51
N TYR A 24 -1.79 6.52 0.40
CA TYR A 24 -3.20 6.23 0.11
C TYR A 24 -3.47 4.72 -0.01
N ILE A 25 -2.61 3.99 -0.74
CA ILE A 25 -2.72 2.53 -0.87
C ILE A 25 -2.53 1.85 0.50
N LYS A 26 -1.56 2.30 1.32
CA LYS A 26 -1.36 1.75 2.67
C LYS A 26 -2.58 1.93 3.57
N THR A 27 -3.24 3.09 3.52
CA THR A 27 -4.47 3.33 4.28
C THR A 27 -5.62 2.42 3.83
N GLN A 28 -5.81 2.25 2.52
CA GLN A 28 -6.80 1.33 1.95
C GLN A 28 -6.53 -0.13 2.37
N VAL A 29 -5.26 -0.56 2.33
CA VAL A 29 -4.84 -1.89 2.78
C VAL A 29 -5.08 -2.08 4.27
N ALA A 30 -4.80 -1.06 5.11
CA ALA A 30 -5.06 -1.12 6.54
C ALA A 30 -6.56 -1.27 6.84
N GLN A 31 -7.41 -0.49 6.18
CA GLN A 31 -8.87 -0.61 6.29
C GLN A 31 -9.38 -1.97 5.82
N GLY A 32 -8.84 -2.50 4.71
CA GLY A 32 -9.14 -3.86 4.25
C GLY A 32 -8.77 -4.93 5.27
N ASN A 33 -7.62 -4.77 5.94
CA ASN A 33 -7.17 -5.70 6.97
C ASN A 33 -8.10 -5.71 8.18
N GLU A 34 -8.57 -4.55 8.63
CA GLU A 34 -9.56 -4.45 9.71
C GLU A 34 -10.88 -5.13 9.34
N GLN A 35 -11.37 -4.93 8.11
CA GLN A 35 -12.58 -5.60 7.63
C GLN A 35 -12.43 -7.11 7.58
N ILE A 36 -11.28 -7.60 7.11
CA ILE A 36 -10.98 -9.04 7.10
C ILE A 36 -10.90 -9.59 8.53
N PHE A 37 -10.25 -8.87 9.45
CA PHE A 37 -10.15 -9.30 10.84
C PHE A 37 -11.53 -9.41 11.50
N GLY A 38 -12.40 -8.41 11.27
CA GLY A 38 -13.80 -8.45 11.73
C GLY A 38 -14.61 -9.58 11.08
N ALA A 39 -14.38 -9.87 9.80
CA ALA A 39 -15.02 -10.99 9.10
C ALA A 39 -14.54 -12.35 9.64
N GLN A 40 -13.24 -12.50 9.90
CA GLN A 40 -12.64 -13.71 10.48
C GLN A 40 -13.24 -13.98 11.86
N GLN A 41 -13.35 -12.97 12.74
CA GLN A 41 -14.01 -13.13 14.04
C GLN A 41 -15.45 -13.64 13.92
N LYS A 42 -16.23 -13.13 12.94
CA LYS A 42 -17.60 -13.59 12.71
C LYS A 42 -17.66 -15.04 12.23
N VAL A 43 -16.73 -15.43 11.36
CA VAL A 43 -16.61 -16.82 10.89
C VAL A 43 -16.21 -17.76 12.04
N ASP A 44 -15.25 -17.36 12.87
CA ASP A 44 -14.80 -18.14 14.02
C ASP A 44 -15.93 -18.29 15.06
N GLN A 45 -16.69 -17.23 15.30
CA GLN A 45 -17.84 -17.24 16.20
C GLN A 45 -18.98 -18.12 15.65
N ALA A 46 -19.25 -18.07 14.34
CA ALA A 46 -20.20 -18.96 13.68
C ALA A 46 -19.75 -20.43 13.78
N ASN A 47 -18.48 -20.73 13.51
CA ASN A 47 -17.93 -22.08 13.65
C ASN A 47 -18.02 -22.59 15.09
N GLY A 48 -17.79 -21.73 16.10
CA GLY A 48 -17.94 -22.09 17.51
C GLY A 48 -19.39 -22.39 17.93
N LEU A 49 -20.36 -21.67 17.37
CA LEU A 49 -21.78 -21.84 17.66
C LEU A 49 -22.40 -23.03 16.91
N PHE A 50 -22.09 -23.20 15.63
CA PHE A 50 -22.60 -24.29 14.79
C PHE A 50 -21.83 -25.60 14.98
N GLY A 51 -20.61 -25.53 15.54
CA GLY A 51 -19.75 -26.67 15.87
C GLY A 51 -20.28 -27.59 16.96
N ARG A 52 -21.22 -27.14 17.79
CA ARG A 52 -21.77 -27.91 18.91
C ARG A 52 -22.88 -28.90 18.55
N ASN A 53 -23.50 -28.78 17.37
CA ASN A 53 -24.62 -29.65 16.97
C ASN A 53 -24.33 -30.28 15.59
N PRO A 54 -24.33 -31.62 15.45
CA PRO A 54 -23.84 -32.31 14.24
C PRO A 54 -24.62 -31.97 12.96
N ILE A 55 -25.92 -31.65 13.07
CA ILE A 55 -26.77 -31.29 11.91
C ILE A 55 -26.45 -29.87 11.40
N THR A 56 -26.24 -28.91 12.30
CA THR A 56 -25.87 -27.54 11.91
C THR A 56 -24.40 -27.42 11.54
N ASN A 57 -23.56 -28.38 11.93
CA ASN A 57 -22.13 -28.40 11.61
C ASN A 57 -21.88 -28.52 10.10
N VAL A 58 -22.63 -29.38 9.41
CA VAL A 58 -22.47 -29.60 7.96
C VAL A 58 -22.89 -28.37 7.14
N ILE A 59 -23.99 -27.73 7.54
CA ILE A 59 -24.50 -26.51 6.89
C ILE A 59 -23.62 -25.30 7.23
N GLY A 60 -23.22 -25.19 8.50
CA GLY A 60 -22.31 -24.16 9.00
C GLY A 60 -20.97 -24.21 8.30
N GLN A 61 -20.36 -25.40 8.18
CA GLN A 61 -19.09 -25.59 7.45
C GLN A 61 -19.21 -25.20 5.98
N GLY A 62 -20.30 -25.51 5.28
CA GLY A 62 -20.45 -25.11 3.87
C GLY A 62 -20.43 -23.59 3.69
N ILE A 63 -21.11 -22.85 4.57
CA ILE A 63 -21.20 -21.38 4.51
C ILE A 63 -19.90 -20.74 5.01
N THR A 64 -19.33 -21.24 6.11
CA THR A 64 -18.09 -20.70 6.69
C THR A 64 -16.87 -21.00 5.81
N SER A 65 -16.85 -22.11 5.07
CA SER A 65 -15.80 -22.42 4.09
C SER A 65 -15.78 -21.41 2.94
N GLY A 66 -16.96 -21.02 2.43
CA GLY A 66 -17.08 -19.99 1.39
C GLY A 66 -16.66 -18.60 1.88
N ALA A 67 -16.99 -18.27 3.13
CA ALA A 67 -16.55 -17.04 3.77
C ALA A 67 -15.03 -17.03 4.05
N GLN A 68 -14.47 -18.15 4.52
CA GLN A 68 -13.04 -18.31 4.77
C GLN A 68 -12.24 -18.15 3.47
N LYS A 69 -12.71 -18.74 2.36
CA LYS A 69 -12.06 -18.58 1.05
C LYS A 69 -12.02 -17.12 0.59
N LYS A 70 -13.08 -16.34 0.83
CA LYS A 70 -13.09 -14.90 0.53
C LYS A 70 -12.15 -14.10 1.42
N ILE A 71 -12.05 -14.47 2.70
CA ILE A 71 -11.09 -13.89 3.64
C ILE A 71 -9.65 -14.18 3.19
N ASP A 72 -9.36 -15.42 2.81
CA ASP A 72 -8.01 -15.82 2.38
C ASP A 72 -7.61 -15.11 1.07
N GLN A 73 -8.55 -14.96 0.13
CA GLN A 73 -8.35 -14.15 -1.08
C GLN A 73 -8.08 -12.69 -0.73
N GLY A 74 -8.88 -12.09 0.17
CA GLY A 74 -8.65 -10.71 0.60
C GLY A 74 -7.30 -10.53 1.30
N LYS A 75 -6.83 -11.49 2.10
CA LYS A 75 -5.50 -11.45 2.72
C LYS A 75 -4.39 -11.49 1.67
N ALA A 76 -4.56 -12.29 0.62
CA ALA A 76 -3.61 -12.37 -0.49
C ALA A 76 -3.52 -11.03 -1.25
N ASP A 77 -4.66 -10.41 -1.54
CA ASP A 77 -4.73 -9.11 -2.23
C ASP A 77 -4.08 -8.00 -1.37
N ILE A 78 -4.42 -7.94 -0.08
CA ILE A 78 -3.81 -6.99 0.88
C ILE A 78 -2.29 -7.16 0.92
N SER A 79 -1.79 -8.39 0.97
CA SER A 79 -0.35 -8.65 0.97
C SER A 79 0.31 -8.15 -0.31
N TYR A 80 -0.31 -8.41 -1.48
CA TYR A 80 0.17 -7.92 -2.77
C TYR A 80 0.23 -6.39 -2.82
N TYR A 81 -0.85 -5.70 -2.44
CA TYR A 81 -0.90 -4.24 -2.43
C TYR A 81 0.04 -3.63 -1.39
N THR A 82 0.30 -4.30 -0.27
CA THR A 82 1.30 -3.87 0.72
C THR A 82 2.70 -3.84 0.13
N VAL A 83 3.08 -4.90 -0.61
CA VAL A 83 4.40 -4.98 -1.25
C VAL A 83 4.54 -3.92 -2.33
N VAL A 84 3.51 -3.74 -3.17
CA VAL A 84 3.49 -2.69 -4.21
C VAL A 84 3.59 -1.31 -3.57
N ALA A 85 2.81 -1.03 -2.52
CA ALA A 85 2.85 0.25 -1.83
C ALA A 85 4.23 0.53 -1.21
N ASN A 86 4.85 -0.46 -0.55
CA ASN A 86 6.21 -0.32 -0.02
C ASN A 86 7.24 -0.06 -1.12
N ARG A 87 7.17 -0.77 -2.25
CA ARG A 87 8.06 -0.52 -3.39
C ARG A 87 7.86 0.88 -3.98
N CYS A 88 6.62 1.33 -4.10
CA CYS A 88 6.29 2.69 -4.53
C CYS A 88 6.82 3.75 -3.56
N GLN A 89 6.76 3.51 -2.25
CA GLN A 89 7.27 4.45 -1.26
C GLN A 89 8.79 4.58 -1.34
N VAL A 90 9.49 3.45 -1.38
CA VAL A 90 10.96 3.42 -1.49
C VAL A 90 11.39 4.06 -2.80
N GLY A 91 10.74 3.69 -3.92
CA GLY A 91 11.00 4.30 -5.22
C GLY A 91 10.77 5.81 -5.23
N GLY A 92 9.66 6.26 -4.64
CA GLY A 92 9.31 7.68 -4.50
C GLY A 92 10.36 8.45 -3.68
N ILE A 93 10.81 7.92 -2.54
CA ILE A 93 11.85 8.54 -1.71
C ILE A 93 13.16 8.67 -2.48
N VAL A 94 13.60 7.61 -3.17
CA VAL A 94 14.83 7.65 -3.98
C VAL A 94 14.72 8.70 -5.09
N LEU A 95 13.57 8.79 -5.75
CA LEU A 95 13.26 9.80 -6.77
C LEU A 95 13.32 11.23 -6.23
N VAL A 96 12.75 11.47 -5.05
CA VAL A 96 12.79 12.78 -4.38
C VAL A 96 14.24 13.16 -4.04
N ILE A 97 15.03 12.24 -3.50
CA ILE A 97 16.44 12.48 -3.14
C ILE A 97 17.26 12.81 -4.39
N LEU A 98 17.11 12.04 -5.47
CA LEU A 98 17.80 12.29 -6.73
C LEU A 98 17.37 13.62 -7.37
N GLY A 99 16.07 13.91 -7.41
CA GLY A 99 15.53 15.17 -7.92
C GLY A 99 16.05 16.37 -7.14
N ALA A 100 16.00 16.32 -5.81
CA ALA A 100 16.52 17.36 -4.92
C ALA A 100 18.04 17.55 -5.09
N GLY A 101 18.80 16.45 -5.20
CA GLY A 101 20.24 16.48 -5.44
C GLY A 101 20.63 17.17 -6.74
N ILE A 102 19.92 16.86 -7.84
CA ILE A 102 20.14 17.50 -9.16
C ILE A 102 19.82 19.00 -9.09
N VAL A 103 18.72 19.37 -8.44
CA VAL A 103 18.34 20.79 -8.27
C VAL A 103 19.38 21.54 -7.43
N TYR A 104 19.84 20.94 -6.33
CA TYR A 104 20.86 21.52 -5.45
C TYR A 104 22.20 21.73 -6.19
N LEU A 105 22.69 20.72 -6.89
CA LEU A 105 23.93 20.82 -7.69
C LEU A 105 23.80 21.83 -8.83
N CYS A 106 22.65 21.88 -9.51
CA CYS A 106 22.41 22.89 -10.56
C CYS A 106 22.38 24.31 -10.00
N ARG A 107 21.81 24.53 -8.81
CA ARG A 107 21.84 25.84 -8.13
C ARG A 107 23.26 26.24 -7.77
N LYS A 108 24.06 25.33 -7.20
CA LYS A 108 25.47 25.59 -6.84
C LYS A 108 26.32 25.95 -8.07
N LYS A 109 26.15 25.23 -9.18
CA LYS A 109 26.89 25.51 -10.44
C LYS A 109 26.51 26.86 -11.06
N THR A 110 25.24 27.24 -10.97
CA THR A 110 24.76 28.54 -11.49
C THR A 110 25.26 29.70 -10.61
N ALA A 111 25.35 29.51 -9.29
CA ALA A 111 25.93 30.49 -8.37
C ALA A 111 27.44 30.67 -8.56
N SER A 112 28.17 29.60 -8.88
CA SER A 112 29.63 29.64 -9.13
C SER A 112 30.01 30.32 -10.45
N LYS A 113 29.11 30.36 -11.45
CA LYS A 113 29.36 31.04 -12.73
C LYS A 113 29.14 32.56 -12.69
N LYS A 114 28.65 33.08 -11.56
CA LYS A 114 28.37 34.51 -11.34
C LYS A 114 29.44 35.22 -10.52
N LYS A 115 30.45 34.49 -10.02
CA LYS A 115 31.70 35.04 -9.49
C LYS A 115 32.75 35.01 -10.60
#